data_AF-A0A9D5KBU3-F1
#
_entry.id   AF-A0A9D5KBU3-F1
#
_cell.length_a   1.000
_cell.length_b   1.000
_cell.length_c   1.000
_cell.angle_alpha   90.00
_cell.angle_beta   90.00
_cell.angle_gamma   90.00
#
_symmetry.space_group_name_H-M   'P 1'
#
loop_
_entity.id
_entity.type
_entity.pdbx_description
1 polymer ?
#
loop_
_entity_poly.entity_id
_entity_poly.type
_entity_poly.pdbx_seq_one_letter_code
_entity_poly.pdbx_strand_id
1 'polypeptide(L)'
;MTPSRDTQYPFRDFQPVYWNPCPRVSGETGPEICSVKRNHGIKSSYRLHNPRDELNEGRQFLDRAIVEYRIGYNSYSLYTIGDFFEAGYALDPKADGNIRGDVAERIARRITKYWLRHFSRSGYPGGVFDKRFNPTERNDYIVAHAGRYILKIQKYPNLVILDNTGKGKYGYESIKELDGLFDYRCGKQRHVLVLESKLERINVDCDDLIHNLFTPLRQLLPAATFTYVLFSDRESIYVKKGFERLRQLKHLPHKIYTTLKSQGIGVLFFTFNETAADFERIKNHLITQYRATTHLGIELHGRMRLSDKEITLFDGGETPHLKLVKDKHSGLWREVKLTHKRKKVK
;
A
#
# COMPACT_ATOMS: atom_id res chain seq x y z
N MET A 1 29.39 -35.10 2.33
CA MET A 1 28.01 -34.67 2.62
C MET A 1 27.77 -33.34 1.92
N THR A 2 27.02 -33.38 0.82
CA THR A 2 26.64 -32.22 0.00
C THR A 2 25.58 -31.39 0.75
N PRO A 3 25.67 -30.04 0.76
CA PRO A 3 24.63 -29.23 1.39
C PRO A 3 23.30 -29.43 0.66
N SER A 4 22.28 -29.80 1.41
CA SER A 4 20.91 -29.98 0.92
C SER A 4 20.32 -28.67 0.39
N ARG A 5 19.46 -28.80 -0.62
CA ARG A 5 18.80 -27.75 -1.42
C ARG A 5 17.78 -26.90 -0.64
N ASP A 6 18.21 -26.22 0.41
CA ASP A 6 17.45 -25.12 1.06
C ASP A 6 17.93 -23.72 0.58
N THR A 7 18.60 -23.67 -0.57
CA THR A 7 19.21 -22.47 -1.17
C THR A 7 18.26 -21.64 -2.05
N GLN A 8 16.98 -21.99 -2.19
CA GLN A 8 16.11 -21.38 -3.22
C GLN A 8 15.24 -20.20 -2.76
N TYR A 9 14.98 -20.00 -1.47
CA TYR A 9 14.14 -18.88 -1.03
C TYR A 9 14.98 -17.62 -0.75
N PRO A 10 14.80 -16.52 -1.52
CA PRO A 10 15.71 -15.37 -1.48
C PRO A 10 15.63 -14.56 -0.18
N PHE A 11 14.55 -14.70 0.60
CA PHE A 11 14.32 -13.91 1.82
C PHE A 11 14.59 -14.68 3.12
N ARG A 12 15.29 -15.83 3.05
CA ARG A 12 15.55 -16.71 4.19
C ARG A 12 16.14 -15.98 5.41
N ASP A 13 17.07 -15.06 5.17
CA ASP A 13 17.76 -14.28 6.21
C ASP A 13 16.85 -13.34 7.01
N PHE A 14 15.65 -13.05 6.49
CA PHE A 14 14.66 -12.15 7.10
C PHE A 14 13.51 -12.91 7.76
N GLN A 15 13.44 -14.23 7.60
CA GLN A 15 12.39 -15.05 8.22
C GLN A 15 12.67 -15.30 9.71
N PRO A 16 11.63 -15.55 10.51
CA PRO A 16 11.81 -16.00 11.88
C PRO A 16 12.52 -17.35 11.97
N VAL A 17 13.40 -17.49 12.97
CA VAL A 17 14.17 -18.70 13.27
C VAL A 17 13.92 -19.14 14.71
N TYR A 18 13.87 -20.46 14.90
CA TYR A 18 13.83 -21.09 16.21
C TYR A 18 15.25 -21.32 16.72
N TRP A 19 15.45 -21.08 18.01
CA TRP A 19 16.69 -21.38 18.70
C TRP A 19 16.42 -21.59 20.18
N ASN A 20 17.34 -22.27 20.86
CA ASN A 20 17.25 -22.53 22.29
C ASN A 20 18.52 -21.98 22.98
N PRO A 21 18.42 -21.01 23.91
CA PRO A 21 19.57 -20.48 24.66
C PRO A 21 20.18 -21.48 25.64
N CYS A 22 19.40 -22.46 26.11
CA CYS A 22 19.79 -23.44 27.11
C CYS A 22 19.51 -24.86 26.59
N PRO A 23 20.29 -25.37 25.63
CA PRO A 23 20.27 -26.79 25.30
C PRO A 23 20.92 -27.56 26.45
N ARG A 24 20.20 -27.84 27.55
CA ARG A 24 20.74 -28.63 28.65
C ARG A 24 20.50 -30.13 28.40
N VAL A 25 21.62 -30.84 28.29
CA VAL A 25 22.07 -32.17 28.79
C VAL A 25 21.04 -33.25 29.23
N SER A 26 19.77 -32.95 29.50
CA SER A 26 18.84 -33.87 30.16
C SER A 26 17.53 -34.05 29.39
N GLY A 27 17.57 -34.48 28.13
CA GLY A 27 16.43 -35.06 27.38
C GLY A 27 15.18 -34.18 27.15
N GLU A 28 15.03 -33.07 27.86
CA GLU A 28 13.93 -32.13 27.78
C GLU A 28 14.34 -30.96 26.89
N THR A 29 13.71 -30.86 25.72
CA THR A 29 13.80 -29.69 24.87
C THR A 29 13.19 -28.49 25.60
N GLY A 30 14.04 -27.63 26.17
CA GLY A 30 13.63 -26.32 26.70
C GLY A 30 12.87 -25.48 25.65
N PRO A 31 12.14 -24.42 26.07
CA PRO A 31 11.23 -23.70 25.19
C PRO A 31 11.98 -23.08 24.01
N GLU A 32 11.64 -23.48 22.79
CA GLU A 32 12.19 -22.88 21.58
C GLU A 32 11.74 -21.42 21.46
N ILE A 33 12.70 -20.52 21.29
CA ILE A 33 12.46 -19.10 21.09
C ILE A 33 12.37 -18.82 19.60
N CYS A 34 11.23 -18.27 19.16
CA CYS A 34 11.06 -17.75 17.81
C CYS A 34 11.56 -16.30 17.74
N SER A 35 12.54 -16.02 16.87
CA SER A 35 13.15 -14.69 16.77
C SER A 35 13.46 -14.28 15.34
N VAL A 36 13.59 -12.98 15.10
CA VAL A 36 14.01 -12.42 13.81
C VAL A 36 15.43 -11.88 13.93
N LYS A 37 16.31 -12.29 13.00
CA LYS A 37 17.72 -11.87 12.97
C LYS A 37 17.93 -10.50 12.32
N ARG A 38 17.13 -10.17 11.30
CA ARG A 38 17.31 -8.96 10.48
C ARG A 38 15.99 -8.24 10.24
N ASN A 39 16.08 -6.92 10.19
CA ASN A 39 15.02 -6.06 9.65
C ASN A 39 15.41 -5.59 8.25
N HIS A 40 14.54 -4.87 7.55
CA HIS A 40 14.80 -4.36 6.18
C HIS A 40 16.10 -3.52 6.04
N GLY A 41 16.62 -2.94 7.13
CA GLY A 41 17.94 -2.28 7.17
C GLY A 41 18.03 -0.94 6.43
N ILE A 42 16.90 -0.45 5.92
CA ILE A 42 16.80 0.82 5.20
C ILE A 42 16.85 1.97 6.18
N LYS A 43 17.77 2.92 5.98
CA LYS A 43 17.80 4.20 6.69
C LYS A 43 16.98 5.23 5.91
N SER A 44 16.04 5.86 6.59
CA SER A 44 15.14 6.84 6.00
C SER A 44 14.88 8.01 6.93
N SER A 45 14.35 9.09 6.37
CA SER A 45 13.84 10.26 7.09
C SER A 45 12.70 10.87 6.32
N TYR A 46 11.89 11.72 6.97
CA TYR A 46 10.85 12.49 6.30
C TYR A 46 11.09 14.00 6.48
N ARG A 47 10.55 14.79 5.55
CA ARG A 47 10.46 16.25 5.67
C ARG A 47 9.03 16.69 5.36
N LEU A 48 8.58 17.67 6.12
CA LEU A 48 7.27 18.27 6.00
C LEU A 48 7.43 19.60 5.30
N HIS A 49 6.69 19.80 4.22
CA HIS A 49 6.84 20.93 3.32
C HIS A 49 5.55 21.74 3.23
N ASN A 50 5.69 23.04 3.03
CA ASN A 50 4.61 23.90 2.57
C ASN A 50 4.53 23.84 1.03
N PRO A 51 3.33 23.88 0.44
CA PRO A 51 3.14 24.10 -1.00
C PRO A 51 3.91 25.27 -1.63
N ARG A 52 4.39 26.22 -0.82
CA ARG A 52 5.15 27.40 -1.26
C ARG A 52 6.67 27.27 -1.09
N ASP A 53 7.17 26.15 -0.57
CA ASP A 53 8.61 25.93 -0.38
C ASP A 53 9.35 25.85 -1.71
N GLU A 54 10.63 26.24 -1.71
CA GLU A 54 11.52 26.27 -2.90
C GLU A 54 11.54 24.94 -3.67
N LEU A 55 11.44 23.80 -2.99
CA LEU A 55 11.44 22.48 -3.64
C LEU A 55 10.28 22.27 -4.62
N ASN A 56 9.21 23.06 -4.45
CA ASN A 56 7.98 23.04 -5.22
C ASN A 56 7.97 24.09 -6.32
N GLU A 57 9.03 24.91 -6.44
CA GLU A 57 9.21 25.81 -7.56
C GLU A 57 9.23 25.04 -8.87
N GLY A 58 8.51 25.55 -9.87
CA GLY A 58 8.35 24.91 -11.18
C GLY A 58 7.43 23.68 -11.21
N ARG A 59 6.93 23.18 -10.08
CA ARG A 59 5.94 22.08 -10.07
C ARG A 59 4.53 22.60 -10.33
N GLN A 60 3.75 21.84 -11.10
CA GLN A 60 2.30 22.08 -11.22
C GLN A 60 1.65 22.01 -9.84
N PHE A 61 0.58 22.78 -9.61
CA PHE A 61 -0.04 22.93 -8.30
C PHE A 61 -0.35 21.57 -7.64
N LEU A 62 -0.98 20.64 -8.36
CA LEU A 62 -1.32 19.32 -7.83
C LEU A 62 -0.09 18.45 -7.52
N ASP A 63 1.04 18.66 -8.19
CA ASP A 63 2.27 17.87 -8.02
C ASP A 63 3.18 18.39 -6.90
N ARG A 64 2.82 19.50 -6.26
CA ARG A 64 3.58 20.08 -5.16
C ARG A 64 3.59 19.11 -3.98
N ALA A 65 4.79 18.77 -3.51
CA ALA A 65 4.97 17.83 -2.42
C ALA A 65 4.69 18.49 -1.07
N ILE A 66 3.99 17.75 -0.22
CA ILE A 66 3.62 18.14 1.15
C ILE A 66 4.42 17.32 2.16
N VAL A 67 4.64 16.05 1.85
CA VAL A 67 5.48 15.16 2.65
C VAL A 67 6.50 14.54 1.71
N GLU A 68 7.77 14.75 2.02
CA GLU A 68 8.90 14.13 1.34
C GLU A 68 9.44 12.99 2.20
N TYR A 69 9.69 11.85 1.57
CA TYR A 69 10.34 10.70 2.19
C TYR A 69 11.70 10.46 1.54
N ARG A 70 12.76 10.43 2.35
CA ARG A 70 14.14 10.28 1.91
C ARG A 70 14.68 8.91 2.27
N ILE A 71 15.26 8.22 1.30
CA ILE A 71 15.95 6.95 1.49
C ILE A 71 17.32 7.03 0.83
N GLY A 72 18.38 7.04 1.64
CA GLY A 72 19.73 7.35 1.16
C GLY A 72 19.76 8.75 0.53
N TYR A 73 20.27 8.84 -0.70
CA TYR A 73 20.29 10.09 -1.48
C TYR A 73 19.01 10.34 -2.30
N ASN A 74 18.05 9.41 -2.28
CA ASN A 74 16.82 9.54 -3.05
C ASN A 74 15.75 10.26 -2.26
N SER A 75 15.03 11.15 -2.94
CA SER A 75 13.87 11.88 -2.44
C SER A 75 12.61 11.40 -3.16
N TYR A 76 11.55 11.18 -2.40
CA TYR A 76 10.25 10.76 -2.92
C TYR A 76 9.13 11.62 -2.34
N SER A 77 8.24 12.15 -3.18
CA SER A 77 6.96 12.70 -2.70
C SER A 77 6.12 11.55 -2.14
N LEU A 78 5.85 11.60 -0.84
CA LEU A 78 4.94 10.67 -0.15
C LEU A 78 3.49 11.15 -0.27
N TYR A 79 3.30 12.46 -0.13
CA TYR A 79 2.04 13.16 -0.37
C TYR A 79 2.27 14.42 -1.20
N THR A 80 1.33 14.68 -2.07
CA THR A 80 1.20 15.86 -2.92
C THR A 80 -0.15 16.54 -2.69
N ILE A 81 -0.34 17.74 -3.24
CA ILE A 81 -1.65 18.41 -3.19
C ILE A 81 -2.72 17.57 -3.92
N GLY A 82 -2.38 16.92 -5.03
CA GLY A 82 -3.28 16.06 -5.79
C GLY A 82 -3.86 14.91 -4.95
N ASP A 83 -3.07 14.35 -4.04
CA ASP A 83 -3.52 13.27 -3.14
C ASP A 83 -4.71 13.68 -2.28
N PHE A 84 -4.85 14.96 -1.92
CA PHE A 84 -5.98 15.47 -1.13
C PHE A 84 -7.32 15.39 -1.87
N PHE A 85 -7.31 15.56 -3.19
CA PHE A 85 -8.52 15.48 -4.00
C PHE A 85 -8.93 14.04 -4.29
N GLU A 86 -7.98 13.11 -4.19
CA GLU A 86 -8.27 11.69 -4.32
C GLU A 86 -8.68 11.05 -2.98
N ALA A 87 -8.27 11.60 -1.84
CA ALA A 87 -8.55 11.07 -0.50
C ALA A 87 -9.98 11.40 -0.03
N GLY A 88 -10.93 10.49 -0.27
CA GLY A 88 -12.34 10.65 0.12
C GLY A 88 -12.63 10.79 1.62
N TYR A 89 -11.61 10.66 2.48
CA TYR A 89 -11.70 10.73 3.93
C TYR A 89 -11.23 12.07 4.51
N ALA A 90 -10.78 13.03 3.69
CA ALA A 90 -10.12 14.25 4.18
C ALA A 90 -11.03 15.23 4.96
N LEU A 91 -12.34 14.94 5.08
CA LEU A 91 -13.34 15.76 5.78
C LEU A 91 -14.10 15.02 6.90
N ASP A 92 -13.81 13.75 7.17
CA ASP A 92 -14.49 13.02 8.25
C ASP A 92 -13.65 13.10 9.55
N PRO A 93 -14.16 13.64 10.67
CA PRO A 93 -13.47 13.60 11.96
C PRO A 93 -13.12 12.18 12.45
N LYS A 94 -13.79 11.15 11.90
CA LYS A 94 -13.45 9.74 12.13
C LYS A 94 -12.31 9.23 11.24
N ALA A 95 -11.80 10.05 10.31
CA ALA A 95 -10.72 9.70 9.38
C ALA A 95 -9.31 9.91 9.93
N ASP A 96 -9.13 10.45 11.13
CA ASP A 96 -7.81 10.63 11.75
C ASP A 96 -6.98 9.34 11.77
N GLY A 97 -7.62 8.21 12.12
CA GLY A 97 -7.01 6.88 12.06
C GLY A 97 -6.68 6.44 10.62
N ASN A 98 -7.50 6.84 9.65
CA ASN A 98 -7.31 6.51 8.24
C ASN A 98 -6.11 7.25 7.64
N ILE A 99 -5.86 8.50 8.05
CA ILE A 99 -4.68 9.26 7.61
C ILE A 99 -3.39 8.59 8.09
N ARG A 100 -3.33 8.19 9.36
CA ARG A 100 -2.16 7.48 9.89
C ARG A 100 -1.94 6.13 9.21
N GLY A 101 -3.02 5.39 8.96
CA GLY A 101 -3.00 4.16 8.18
C GLY A 101 -2.43 4.37 6.78
N ASP A 102 -2.94 5.34 6.02
CA ASP A 102 -2.47 5.64 4.65
C ASP A 102 -1.00 6.12 4.64
N VAL A 103 -0.59 6.94 5.61
CA VAL A 103 0.83 7.33 5.77
C VAL A 103 1.71 6.09 6.00
N ALA A 104 1.31 5.20 6.92
CA ALA A 104 2.04 3.98 7.22
C ALA A 104 2.14 3.07 5.99
N GLU A 105 1.04 2.91 5.26
CA GLU A 105 0.99 2.15 4.02
C GLU A 105 1.94 2.72 2.97
N ARG A 106 1.90 4.03 2.71
CA ARG A 106 2.77 4.68 1.72
C ARG A 106 4.25 4.56 2.09
N ILE A 107 4.59 4.71 3.38
CA ILE A 107 5.96 4.51 3.88
C ILE A 107 6.38 3.05 3.69
N ALA A 108 5.56 2.09 4.12
CA ALA A 108 5.83 0.67 4.01
C ALA A 108 6.03 0.23 2.55
N ARG A 109 5.17 0.71 1.63
CA ARG A 109 5.33 0.51 0.19
C ARG A 109 6.66 1.05 -0.33
N ARG A 110 7.04 2.26 0.10
CA ARG A 110 8.28 2.92 -0.34
C ARG A 110 9.53 2.18 0.14
N ILE A 111 9.56 1.81 1.43
CA ILE A 111 10.65 1.01 2.01
C ILE A 111 10.75 -0.34 1.31
N THR A 112 9.63 -1.05 1.13
CA THR A 112 9.60 -2.37 0.48
C THR A 112 10.11 -2.30 -0.95
N LYS A 113 9.66 -1.31 -1.74
CA LYS A 113 10.11 -1.11 -3.12
C LYS A 113 11.61 -0.82 -3.19
N TYR A 114 12.13 0.00 -2.27
CA TYR A 114 13.56 0.29 -2.20
C TYR A 114 14.35 -0.95 -1.78
N TRP A 115 13.91 -1.64 -0.73
CA TRP A 115 14.55 -2.86 -0.24
C TRP A 115 14.62 -3.93 -1.34
N LEU A 116 13.52 -4.22 -2.06
CA LEU A 116 13.50 -5.19 -3.15
C LEU A 116 14.47 -4.85 -4.29
N ARG A 117 14.72 -3.56 -4.56
CA ARG A 117 15.68 -3.11 -5.58
C ARG A 117 17.14 -3.32 -5.19
N HIS A 118 17.44 -3.39 -3.89
CA HIS A 118 18.81 -3.29 -3.39
C HIS A 118 19.25 -4.47 -2.51
N PHE A 119 18.34 -5.36 -2.09
CA PHE A 119 18.71 -6.40 -1.10
C PHE A 119 19.54 -7.55 -1.69
N SER A 120 19.38 -7.87 -2.98
CA SER A 120 20.12 -8.97 -3.62
C SER A 120 20.56 -8.60 -5.03
N ARG A 121 21.76 -9.08 -5.40
CA ARG A 121 22.30 -8.98 -6.76
C ARG A 121 21.71 -10.03 -7.71
N SER A 122 21.17 -11.14 -7.18
CA SER A 122 20.72 -12.28 -7.97
C SER A 122 19.24 -12.23 -8.38
N GLY A 123 18.51 -11.23 -7.92
CA GLY A 123 17.12 -11.03 -8.29
C GLY A 123 16.77 -9.57 -8.44
N TYR A 124 15.59 -9.32 -9.01
CA TYR A 124 15.15 -7.98 -9.38
C TYR A 124 13.63 -7.83 -9.22
N PRO A 125 13.13 -6.61 -8.94
CA PRO A 125 11.70 -6.34 -8.96
C PRO A 125 11.12 -6.58 -10.35
N GLY A 126 10.10 -7.42 -10.43
CA GLY A 126 9.30 -7.62 -11.63
C GLY A 126 8.20 -6.58 -11.79
N GLY A 127 7.45 -6.69 -12.88
CA GLY A 127 6.17 -6.01 -13.04
C GLY A 127 5.03 -6.95 -12.62
N VAL A 128 4.17 -6.48 -11.72
CA VAL A 128 2.88 -7.14 -11.43
C VAL A 128 1.95 -7.01 -12.65
N PHE A 129 2.08 -5.91 -13.38
CA PHE A 129 1.25 -5.57 -14.53
C PHE A 129 1.86 -6.07 -15.84
N ASP A 130 1.00 -6.49 -16.77
CA ASP A 130 1.41 -6.87 -18.11
C ASP A 130 1.62 -5.63 -19.02
N LYS A 131 2.04 -5.88 -20.27
CA LYS A 131 2.39 -4.82 -21.24
C LYS A 131 1.24 -3.90 -21.63
N ARG A 132 -0.02 -4.28 -21.36
CA ARG A 132 -1.23 -3.50 -21.65
C ARG A 132 -1.54 -2.47 -20.57
N PHE A 133 -0.87 -2.55 -19.43
CA PHE A 133 -1.10 -1.59 -18.34
C PHE A 133 -0.66 -0.20 -18.74
N ASN A 134 -1.64 0.70 -18.82
CA ASN A 134 -1.40 2.12 -19.04
C ASN A 134 -1.45 2.87 -17.68
N PRO A 135 -0.34 3.48 -17.24
CA PRO A 135 -0.31 4.26 -15.99
C PRO A 135 -1.31 5.43 -15.93
N THR A 136 -1.79 5.93 -17.07
CA THR A 136 -2.80 7.00 -17.12
C THR A 136 -4.23 6.46 -16.98
N GLU A 137 -4.46 5.18 -17.29
CA GLU A 137 -5.78 4.51 -17.25
C GLU A 137 -5.75 3.33 -16.25
N ARG A 138 -5.19 3.60 -15.07
CA ARG A 138 -4.85 2.58 -14.07
C ARG A 138 -6.03 2.10 -13.22
N ASN A 139 -7.05 2.93 -13.03
CA ASN A 139 -8.18 2.58 -12.17
C ASN A 139 -9.11 1.57 -12.87
N ASP A 140 -9.68 0.65 -12.09
CA ASP A 140 -10.45 -0.51 -12.54
C ASP A 140 -9.70 -1.50 -13.45
N TYR A 141 -8.39 -1.35 -13.63
CA TYR A 141 -7.57 -2.25 -14.45
C TYR A 141 -7.53 -3.67 -13.85
N ILE A 142 -7.91 -4.67 -14.65
CA ILE A 142 -7.85 -6.08 -14.28
C ILE A 142 -6.41 -6.58 -14.43
N VAL A 143 -5.79 -6.93 -13.30
CA VAL A 143 -4.43 -7.44 -13.22
C VAL A 143 -4.39 -8.93 -13.53
N ALA A 144 -5.32 -9.69 -12.95
CA ALA A 144 -5.45 -11.12 -13.19
C ALA A 144 -6.91 -11.55 -13.00
N HIS A 145 -7.30 -12.61 -13.71
CA HIS A 145 -8.62 -13.24 -13.59
C HIS A 145 -8.44 -14.74 -13.72
N ALA A 146 -8.95 -15.50 -12.75
CA ALA A 146 -8.88 -16.95 -12.75
C ALA A 146 -10.04 -17.56 -11.95
N GLY A 147 -10.77 -18.49 -12.56
CA GLY A 147 -11.90 -19.16 -11.93
C GLY A 147 -12.95 -18.16 -11.45
N ARG A 148 -13.15 -18.10 -10.12
CA ARG A 148 -14.12 -17.19 -9.48
C ARG A 148 -13.51 -15.85 -9.05
N TYR A 149 -12.20 -15.67 -9.13
CA TYR A 149 -11.53 -14.50 -8.55
C TYR A 149 -11.05 -13.51 -9.61
N ILE A 150 -11.13 -12.22 -9.28
CA ILE A 150 -10.51 -11.12 -10.03
C ILE A 150 -9.55 -10.39 -9.10
N LEU A 151 -8.32 -10.14 -9.57
CA LEU A 151 -7.44 -9.13 -8.99
C LEU A 151 -7.48 -7.89 -9.88
N LYS A 152 -7.89 -6.75 -9.34
CA LYS A 152 -7.89 -5.48 -10.08
C LYS A 152 -7.37 -4.33 -9.24
N ILE A 153 -7.04 -3.23 -9.90
CA ILE A 153 -6.73 -1.96 -9.25
C ILE A 153 -8.06 -1.23 -9.03
N GLN A 154 -8.56 -1.15 -7.80
CA GLN A 154 -9.77 -0.36 -7.54
C GLN A 154 -9.45 1.13 -7.63
N LYS A 155 -8.39 1.54 -6.93
CA LYS A 155 -7.83 2.88 -6.97
C LYS A 155 -6.32 2.75 -6.80
N TYR A 156 -5.54 3.17 -7.77
CA TYR A 156 -4.09 3.01 -7.69
C TYR A 156 -3.50 3.74 -6.48
N PRO A 157 -2.54 3.14 -5.76
CA PRO A 157 -1.88 1.86 -6.04
C PRO A 157 -2.52 0.64 -5.34
N ASN A 158 -3.74 0.77 -4.82
CA ASN A 158 -4.42 -0.24 -4.02
C ASN A 158 -5.11 -1.26 -4.93
N LEU A 159 -4.83 -2.53 -4.67
CA LEU A 159 -5.43 -3.65 -5.38
C LEU A 159 -6.54 -4.25 -4.52
N VAL A 160 -7.54 -4.81 -5.20
CA VAL A 160 -8.64 -5.52 -4.57
C VAL A 160 -8.78 -6.90 -5.19
N ILE A 161 -9.05 -7.90 -4.36
CA ILE A 161 -9.49 -9.22 -4.76
C ILE A 161 -11.01 -9.24 -4.69
N LEU A 162 -11.62 -9.58 -5.81
CA LEU A 162 -13.05 -9.79 -5.92
C LEU A 162 -13.35 -11.28 -6.07
N ASP A 163 -14.49 -11.69 -5.53
CA ASP A 163 -15.03 -13.04 -5.64
C ASP A 163 -16.37 -13.04 -6.39
N ASN A 164 -16.54 -13.97 -7.32
CA ASN A 164 -17.78 -14.18 -8.05
C ASN A 164 -18.77 -15.00 -7.23
N THR A 165 -19.49 -14.31 -6.34
CA THR A 165 -20.52 -14.91 -5.49
C THR A 165 -21.92 -14.83 -6.10
N GLY A 166 -22.06 -14.15 -7.24
CA GLY A 166 -23.36 -13.79 -7.83
C GLY A 166 -24.06 -12.62 -7.12
N LYS A 167 -23.43 -12.04 -6.09
CA LYS A 167 -23.91 -10.87 -5.35
C LYS A 167 -23.02 -9.65 -5.63
N GLY A 168 -23.50 -8.45 -5.29
CA GLY A 168 -22.73 -7.21 -5.51
C GLY A 168 -22.75 -6.70 -6.95
N LYS A 169 -21.85 -5.76 -7.28
CA LYS A 169 -21.82 -5.09 -8.58
C LYS A 169 -21.30 -6.07 -9.64
N TYR A 170 -22.10 -6.33 -10.67
CA TYR A 170 -21.82 -7.32 -11.73
C TYR A 170 -21.62 -8.76 -11.22
N GLY A 171 -22.17 -9.10 -10.04
CA GLY A 171 -22.04 -10.44 -9.44
C GLY A 171 -20.74 -10.69 -8.69
N TYR A 172 -19.93 -9.65 -8.46
CA TYR A 172 -18.70 -9.72 -7.69
C TYR A 172 -18.77 -8.95 -6.37
N GLU A 173 -18.16 -9.52 -5.33
CA GLU A 173 -17.97 -8.90 -4.01
C GLU A 173 -16.49 -8.68 -3.71
N SER A 174 -16.16 -7.56 -3.06
CA SER A 174 -14.81 -7.31 -2.55
C SER A 174 -14.56 -8.17 -1.32
N ILE A 175 -13.53 -9.01 -1.36
CA ILE A 175 -13.17 -9.89 -0.24
C ILE A 175 -11.88 -9.48 0.45
N LYS A 176 -10.97 -8.77 -0.26
CA LYS A 176 -9.73 -8.28 0.34
C LYS A 176 -9.14 -7.10 -0.42
N GLU A 177 -8.81 -6.03 0.29
CA GLU A 177 -7.98 -4.93 -0.19
C GLU A 177 -6.52 -5.16 0.20
N LEU A 178 -5.59 -4.74 -0.66
CA LEU A 178 -4.15 -4.97 -0.51
C LEU A 178 -3.38 -3.64 -0.34
N ASP A 179 -2.74 -3.48 0.82
CA ASP A 179 -1.77 -2.41 1.13
C ASP A 179 -0.52 -2.46 0.23
N GLY A 180 -0.29 -3.57 -0.47
CA GLY A 180 0.76 -3.63 -1.49
C GLY A 180 0.98 -5.03 -2.03
N LEU A 181 1.23 -5.11 -3.34
CA LEU A 181 1.58 -6.34 -4.03
C LEU A 181 2.85 -6.11 -4.85
N PHE A 182 3.89 -6.89 -4.58
CA PHE A 182 5.19 -6.74 -5.22
C PHE A 182 5.60 -8.04 -5.90
N ASP A 183 6.06 -7.93 -7.14
CA ASP A 183 6.65 -9.03 -7.89
C ASP A 183 8.18 -8.96 -7.74
N TYR A 184 8.79 -10.07 -7.34
CA TYR A 184 10.24 -10.22 -7.27
C TYR A 184 10.67 -11.51 -7.97
N ARG A 185 11.67 -11.40 -8.85
CA ARG A 185 12.17 -12.52 -9.65
C ARG A 185 13.56 -12.88 -9.20
N CYS A 186 13.78 -14.16 -8.87
CA CYS A 186 15.07 -14.69 -8.48
C CYS A 186 15.28 -16.04 -9.16
N GLY A 187 16.30 -16.14 -10.01
CA GLY A 187 16.48 -17.29 -10.89
C GLY A 187 15.24 -17.54 -11.77
N LYS A 188 14.70 -18.76 -11.75
CA LYS A 188 13.47 -19.14 -12.47
C LYS A 188 12.19 -18.97 -11.66
N GLN A 189 12.30 -18.51 -10.40
CA GLN A 189 11.17 -18.43 -9.49
C GLN A 189 10.58 -17.02 -9.45
N ARG A 190 9.25 -16.97 -9.37
CA ARG A 190 8.48 -15.75 -9.14
C ARG A 190 8.05 -15.73 -7.68
N HIS A 191 8.40 -14.65 -6.98
CA HIS A 191 8.02 -14.42 -5.59
C HIS A 191 7.07 -13.22 -5.54
N VAL A 192 5.87 -13.44 -5.02
CA VAL A 192 4.87 -12.38 -4.83
C VAL A 192 4.82 -12.04 -3.35
N LEU A 193 5.17 -10.80 -3.04
CA LEU A 193 5.11 -10.28 -1.68
C LEU A 193 3.81 -9.50 -1.51
N VAL A 194 3.00 -9.90 -0.52
CA VAL A 194 1.82 -9.16 -0.10
C VAL A 194 2.18 -8.39 1.17
N LEU A 195 2.04 -7.07 1.09
CA LEU A 195 2.29 -6.15 2.19
C LEU A 195 1.01 -5.92 2.97
N GLU A 196 1.12 -5.85 4.29
CA GLU A 196 0.11 -5.30 5.19
C GLU A 196 0.80 -4.43 6.25
N SER A 197 0.21 -3.29 6.55
CA SER A 197 0.73 -2.28 7.48
C SER A 197 -0.22 -2.10 8.66
N LYS A 198 0.28 -2.25 9.89
CA LYS A 198 -0.49 -2.09 11.13
C LYS A 198 0.26 -1.21 12.13
N LEU A 199 -0.32 -0.06 12.47
CA LEU A 199 0.16 0.76 13.59
C LEU A 199 -0.49 0.30 14.89
N GLU A 200 0.25 0.42 16.00
CA GLU A 200 -0.16 0.18 17.40
C GLU A 200 -0.52 -1.27 17.72
N ARG A 201 -1.54 -1.85 17.07
CA ARG A 201 -2.03 -3.21 17.34
C ARG A 201 -2.12 -4.03 16.06
N ILE A 202 -1.48 -5.20 16.09
CA ILE A 202 -1.67 -6.23 15.07
C ILE A 202 -3.02 -6.91 15.35
N ASN A 203 -3.96 -6.77 14.42
CA ASN A 203 -5.30 -7.36 14.45
C ASN A 203 -5.53 -8.27 13.23
N VAL A 204 -4.53 -9.10 12.94
CA VAL A 204 -4.52 -9.99 11.77
C VAL A 204 -5.21 -11.30 12.11
N ASP A 205 -6.23 -11.66 11.33
CA ASP A 205 -6.85 -12.98 11.36
C ASP A 205 -6.15 -13.90 10.34
N CYS A 206 -5.58 -15.00 10.83
CA CYS A 206 -4.84 -15.93 9.99
C CYS A 206 -5.75 -16.71 9.03
N ASP A 207 -6.98 -16.99 9.44
CA ASP A 207 -7.93 -17.74 8.62
C ASP A 207 -8.43 -16.85 7.48
N ASP A 208 -8.70 -15.56 7.76
CA ASP A 208 -8.97 -14.55 6.73
C ASP A 208 -7.79 -14.43 5.74
N LEU A 209 -6.55 -14.35 6.22
CA LEU A 209 -5.39 -14.30 5.33
C LEU A 209 -5.29 -15.55 4.45
N ILE A 210 -5.59 -16.74 4.97
CA ILE A 210 -5.52 -17.97 4.17
C ILE A 210 -6.66 -18.01 3.16
N HIS A 211 -7.89 -17.77 3.58
CA HIS A 211 -9.08 -17.99 2.78
C HIS A 211 -9.40 -16.84 1.82
N ASN A 212 -9.22 -15.59 2.24
CA ASN A 212 -9.62 -14.41 1.48
C ASN A 212 -8.45 -13.73 0.76
N LEU A 213 -7.21 -14.04 1.14
CA LEU A 213 -6.01 -13.50 0.49
C LEU A 213 -5.22 -14.57 -0.28
N PHE A 214 -4.59 -15.52 0.42
CA PHE A 214 -3.61 -16.41 -0.20
C PHE A 214 -4.22 -17.52 -1.05
N THR A 215 -5.41 -18.02 -0.70
CA THR A 215 -6.13 -19.01 -1.52
C THR A 215 -6.54 -18.41 -2.88
N PRO A 216 -7.19 -17.22 -2.94
CA PRO A 216 -7.46 -16.54 -4.20
C PRO A 216 -6.18 -16.22 -4.99
N LEU A 217 -5.13 -15.71 -4.33
CA LEU A 217 -3.88 -15.36 -5.00
C LEU A 217 -3.19 -16.57 -5.64
N ARG A 218 -3.26 -17.76 -5.03
CA ARG A 218 -2.74 -18.99 -5.64
C ARG A 218 -3.48 -19.38 -6.91
N GLN A 219 -4.79 -19.14 -6.98
CA GLN A 219 -5.55 -19.38 -8.21
C GLN A 219 -5.22 -18.33 -9.28
N LEU A 220 -5.09 -17.07 -8.88
CA LEU A 220 -4.78 -15.95 -9.77
C LEU A 220 -3.33 -16.00 -10.31
N LEU A 221 -2.38 -16.48 -9.51
CA LEU A 221 -0.94 -16.48 -9.80
C LEU A 221 -0.30 -17.84 -9.43
N PRO A 222 -0.68 -18.95 -10.10
CA PRO A 222 -0.34 -20.31 -9.67
C PRO A 222 1.15 -20.67 -9.73
N ALA A 223 1.92 -19.99 -10.59
CA ALA A 223 3.36 -20.21 -10.70
C ALA A 223 4.20 -19.39 -9.68
N ALA A 224 3.55 -18.64 -8.79
CA ALA A 224 4.22 -17.79 -7.82
C ALA A 224 4.35 -18.48 -6.45
N THR A 225 5.45 -18.17 -5.76
CA THR A 225 5.58 -18.39 -4.32
C THR A 225 5.18 -17.13 -3.59
N PHE A 226 4.55 -17.26 -2.42
CA PHE A 226 3.97 -16.13 -1.71
C PHE A 226 4.74 -15.80 -0.43
N THR A 227 4.84 -14.51 -0.13
CA THR A 227 5.44 -14.00 1.10
C THR A 227 4.56 -12.92 1.69
N TYR A 228 4.15 -13.10 2.94
CA TYR A 228 3.47 -12.09 3.73
C TYR A 228 4.51 -11.17 4.38
N VAL A 229 4.36 -9.86 4.17
CA VAL A 229 5.22 -8.83 4.76
C VAL A 229 4.36 -7.99 5.70
N LEU A 230 4.57 -8.14 7.01
CA LEU A 230 3.88 -7.34 8.01
C LEU A 230 4.79 -6.20 8.47
N PHE A 231 4.38 -4.97 8.17
CA PHE A 231 4.97 -3.76 8.74
C PHE A 231 4.22 -3.35 9.99
N SER A 232 4.92 -3.19 11.11
CA SER A 232 4.31 -2.70 12.35
C SER A 232 5.32 -2.04 13.29
N ASP A 233 4.83 -1.44 14.37
CA ASP A 233 5.70 -0.87 15.39
C ASP A 233 6.55 -1.97 16.05
N ARG A 234 7.79 -1.61 16.42
CA ARG A 234 8.72 -2.55 17.07
C ARG A 234 8.09 -3.22 18.30
N GLU A 235 7.33 -2.45 19.07
CA GLU A 235 6.67 -2.93 20.28
C GLU A 235 5.55 -3.92 19.99
N SER A 236 4.93 -3.89 18.82
CA SER A 236 3.83 -4.79 18.45
C SER A 236 4.36 -6.15 17.97
N ILE A 237 5.58 -6.18 17.44
CA ILE A 237 6.23 -7.38 16.92
C ILE A 237 7.07 -8.09 18.00
N TYR A 238 7.86 -7.34 18.78
CA TYR A 238 8.90 -7.92 19.64
C TYR A 238 8.65 -7.73 21.13
N VAL A 239 9.19 -8.65 21.94
CA VAL A 239 9.20 -8.56 23.41
C VAL A 239 10.21 -7.47 23.85
N LYS A 240 9.82 -6.59 24.80
CA LYS A 240 10.64 -5.45 25.25
C LYS A 240 11.97 -5.87 25.90
N LYS A 241 11.97 -6.96 26.68
CA LYS A 241 13.13 -7.52 27.38
C LYS A 241 13.48 -8.89 26.80
N GLY A 242 14.02 -8.90 25.58
CA GLY A 242 14.54 -10.13 24.96
C GLY A 242 15.99 -10.41 25.39
N PHE A 243 16.50 -11.61 25.06
CA PHE A 243 17.93 -11.90 25.12
C PHE A 243 18.68 -10.92 24.20
N GLU A 244 19.77 -10.30 24.70
CA GLU A 244 20.43 -9.13 24.11
C GLU A 244 20.86 -9.23 22.63
N ARG A 245 20.91 -10.45 22.06
CA ARG A 245 21.32 -10.69 20.67
C ARG A 245 20.19 -10.89 19.66
N LEU A 246 18.98 -11.32 20.04
CA LEU A 246 17.94 -11.71 19.07
C LEU A 246 16.55 -11.15 19.43
N ARG A 247 15.87 -10.63 18.41
CA ARG A 247 14.55 -10.00 18.55
C ARG A 247 13.47 -11.07 18.67
N GLN A 248 13.14 -11.46 19.90
CA GLN A 248 12.09 -12.45 20.18
C GLN A 248 10.71 -11.92 19.75
N LEU A 249 9.97 -12.76 19.03
CA LEU A 249 8.59 -12.46 18.63
C LEU A 249 7.63 -12.55 19.81
N LYS A 250 6.62 -11.67 19.82
CA LYS A 250 5.42 -11.84 20.65
C LYS A 250 4.57 -13.01 20.14
N HIS A 251 3.66 -13.48 21.00
CA HIS A 251 2.78 -14.61 20.70
C HIS A 251 2.00 -14.46 19.38
N LEU A 252 1.38 -13.30 19.11
CA LEU A 252 0.58 -13.11 17.90
C LEU A 252 1.43 -13.14 16.60
N PRO A 253 2.53 -12.37 16.46
CA PRO A 253 3.46 -12.53 15.34
C PRO A 253 3.99 -13.97 15.18
N HIS A 254 4.27 -14.65 16.29
CA HIS A 254 4.68 -16.06 16.24
C HIS A 254 3.57 -16.95 15.67
N LYS A 255 2.32 -16.79 16.13
CA LYS A 255 1.14 -17.50 15.60
C LYS A 255 0.97 -17.26 14.09
N ILE A 256 1.07 -16.01 13.64
CA ILE A 256 0.98 -15.65 12.21
C ILE A 256 2.07 -16.40 11.43
N TYR A 257 3.31 -16.37 11.91
CA TYR A 257 4.41 -17.08 11.26
C TYR A 257 4.16 -18.59 11.17
N THR A 258 3.78 -19.24 12.26
CA THR A 258 3.55 -20.70 12.27
C THR A 258 2.42 -21.10 11.34
N THR A 259 1.32 -20.35 11.35
CA THR A 259 0.12 -20.66 10.57
C THR A 259 0.34 -20.45 9.08
N LEU A 260 0.99 -19.35 8.69
CA LEU A 260 1.28 -19.10 7.27
C LEU A 260 2.40 -20.02 6.75
N LYS A 261 3.40 -20.33 7.58
CA LYS A 261 4.47 -21.26 7.21
C LYS A 261 3.96 -22.68 6.98
N SER A 262 2.99 -23.16 7.77
CA SER A 262 2.39 -24.49 7.54
C SER A 262 1.64 -24.57 6.21
N GLN A 263 1.18 -23.42 5.69
CA GLN A 263 0.61 -23.28 4.36
C GLN A 263 1.68 -23.09 3.27
N GLY A 264 2.97 -23.06 3.57
CA GLY A 264 4.03 -22.79 2.59
C GLY A 264 4.15 -21.32 2.17
N ILE A 265 3.68 -20.39 3.01
CA ILE A 265 3.79 -18.93 2.79
C ILE A 265 4.94 -18.40 3.64
N GLY A 266 5.88 -17.69 3.00
CA GLY A 266 6.95 -17.01 3.72
C GLY A 266 6.42 -15.85 4.56
N VAL A 267 7.04 -15.54 5.71
CA VAL A 267 6.62 -14.40 6.53
C VAL A 267 7.82 -13.55 6.90
N LEU A 268 7.70 -12.24 6.65
CA LEU A 268 8.68 -11.22 7.00
C LEU A 268 8.04 -10.21 7.96
N PHE A 269 8.74 -9.91 9.05
CA PHE A 269 8.34 -8.88 10.00
C PHE A 269 9.26 -7.68 9.87
N PHE A 270 8.71 -6.57 9.38
CA PHE A 270 9.42 -5.31 9.23
C PHE A 270 8.87 -4.26 10.19
N THR A 271 9.73 -3.34 10.61
CA THR A 271 9.33 -2.25 11.50
C THR A 271 9.45 -0.90 10.84
N PHE A 272 8.58 0.03 11.20
CA PHE A 272 8.80 1.43 10.85
C PHE A 272 10.08 1.97 11.50
N ASN A 273 10.71 2.92 10.81
CA ASN A 273 11.79 3.73 11.40
C ASN A 273 11.20 4.92 12.18
N GLU A 274 9.99 5.32 11.80
CA GLU A 274 9.19 6.37 12.38
C GLU A 274 8.60 5.93 13.71
N THR A 275 8.56 6.86 14.66
CA THR A 275 7.88 6.67 15.95
C THR A 275 6.40 7.02 15.85
N ALA A 276 5.60 6.62 16.83
CA ALA A 276 4.21 7.08 16.95
C ALA A 276 4.09 8.62 16.91
N ALA A 277 5.02 9.34 17.53
CA ALA A 277 5.04 10.80 17.50
C ALA A 277 5.34 11.37 16.11
N ASP A 278 6.14 10.68 15.30
CA ASP A 278 6.39 11.06 13.91
C ASP A 278 5.13 10.90 13.06
N PHE A 279 4.40 9.78 13.20
CA PHE A 279 3.13 9.57 12.52
C PHE A 279 2.10 10.65 12.89
N GLU A 280 1.99 11.01 14.17
CA GLU A 280 1.11 12.11 14.60
C GLU A 280 1.55 13.46 14.01
N ARG A 281 2.86 13.73 13.94
CA ARG A 281 3.37 14.97 13.33
C ARG A 281 3.03 15.06 11.85
N ILE A 282 3.22 13.96 11.10
CA ILE A 282 2.87 13.89 9.68
C ILE A 282 1.36 14.07 9.51
N LYS A 283 0.54 13.38 10.32
CA LYS A 283 -0.92 13.50 10.32
C LYS A 283 -1.37 14.94 10.51
N ASN A 284 -0.89 15.59 11.57
CA ASN A 284 -1.27 16.98 11.90
C ASN A 284 -0.84 17.97 10.82
N HIS A 285 0.32 17.75 10.21
CA HIS A 285 0.78 18.55 9.06
C HIS A 285 -0.16 18.37 7.87
N LEU A 286 -0.51 17.12 7.50
CA LEU A 286 -1.44 16.85 6.41
C LEU A 286 -2.81 17.49 6.64
N ILE A 287 -3.35 17.41 7.86
CA ILE A 287 -4.62 18.08 8.22
C ILE A 287 -4.51 19.60 8.06
N THR A 288 -3.40 20.19 8.50
CA THR A 288 -3.16 21.63 8.40
C THR A 288 -3.07 22.07 6.94
N GLN A 289 -2.30 21.35 6.13
CA GLN A 289 -2.14 21.63 4.71
C GLN A 289 -3.44 21.39 3.94
N TYR A 290 -4.20 20.38 4.31
CA TYR A 290 -5.51 20.11 3.73
C TYR A 290 -6.45 21.30 3.96
N ARG A 291 -6.61 21.76 5.21
CA ARG A 291 -7.43 22.94 5.53
C ARG A 291 -6.95 24.18 4.79
N ALA A 292 -5.64 24.44 4.79
CA ALA A 292 -5.08 25.58 4.07
C ALA A 292 -5.35 25.50 2.56
N THR A 293 -5.31 24.31 1.97
CA THR A 293 -5.47 24.10 0.52
C THR A 293 -6.94 24.09 0.09
N THR A 294 -7.86 23.52 0.88
CA THR A 294 -9.30 23.51 0.52
C THR A 294 -9.97 24.86 0.69
N HIS A 295 -9.43 25.74 1.52
CA HIS A 295 -9.83 27.15 1.56
C HIS A 295 -9.25 27.98 0.41
N LEU A 296 -8.24 27.48 -0.32
CA LEU A 296 -7.77 28.07 -1.56
C LEU A 296 -8.66 27.52 -2.69
N GLY A 297 -9.58 28.36 -3.19
CA GLY A 297 -10.40 28.00 -4.35
C GLY A 297 -9.53 27.48 -5.50
N ILE A 298 -9.96 26.41 -6.16
CA ILE A 298 -9.24 25.86 -7.31
C ILE A 298 -9.52 26.77 -8.51
N GLU A 299 -8.47 27.37 -9.06
CA GLU A 299 -8.56 28.08 -10.33
C GLU A 299 -8.44 27.05 -11.46
N LEU A 300 -9.55 26.85 -12.19
CA LEU A 300 -9.59 25.96 -13.35
C LEU A 300 -9.39 26.81 -14.62
N HIS A 301 -8.35 26.52 -15.39
CA HIS A 301 -8.08 27.22 -16.65
C HIS A 301 -8.80 26.53 -17.81
N GLY A 302 -9.59 27.30 -18.56
CA GLY A 302 -10.34 26.80 -19.71
C GLY A 302 -11.29 27.84 -20.29
N ARG A 303 -11.91 27.54 -21.44
CA ARG A 303 -13.02 28.36 -21.93
C ARG A 303 -14.19 28.12 -21.00
N MET A 304 -14.75 29.17 -20.41
CA MET A 304 -15.93 29.09 -19.56
C MET A 304 -17.14 29.64 -20.30
N ARG A 305 -18.26 28.91 -20.24
CA ARG A 305 -19.58 29.42 -20.64
C ARG A 305 -20.44 29.53 -19.39
N LEU A 306 -20.81 30.77 -19.07
CA LEU A 306 -21.64 31.11 -17.91
C LEU A 306 -23.03 31.55 -18.38
N SER A 307 -24.07 31.00 -17.75
CA SER A 307 -25.45 31.47 -17.86
C SER A 307 -26.11 31.56 -16.48
N ASP A 308 -27.33 32.09 -16.46
CA ASP A 308 -28.19 32.17 -15.26
C ASP A 308 -28.47 30.81 -14.61
N LYS A 309 -28.38 29.73 -15.40
CA LYS A 309 -28.75 28.37 -14.99
C LYS A 309 -27.60 27.36 -15.08
N GLU A 310 -26.51 27.69 -15.76
CA GLU A 310 -25.47 26.73 -16.09
C GLU A 310 -24.06 27.35 -16.06
N ILE A 311 -23.11 26.61 -15.51
CA ILE A 311 -21.66 26.85 -15.66
C ILE A 311 -21.09 25.65 -16.42
N THR A 312 -20.49 25.90 -17.57
CA THR A 312 -19.76 24.88 -18.33
C THR A 312 -18.31 25.29 -18.48
N LEU A 313 -17.39 24.42 -18.05
CA LEU A 313 -15.96 24.59 -18.25
C LEU A 313 -15.47 23.62 -19.34
N PHE A 314 -14.66 24.12 -20.27
CA PHE A 314 -14.07 23.34 -21.35
C PHE A 314 -12.54 23.24 -21.15
N ASP A 315 -11.99 22.04 -21.20
CA ASP A 315 -10.55 21.78 -21.12
C ASP A 315 -9.95 21.77 -22.53
N GLY A 316 -9.34 22.90 -22.93
CA GLY A 316 -8.51 23.01 -24.14
C GLY A 316 -9.15 22.69 -25.51
N GLY A 317 -10.42 22.26 -25.56
CA GLY A 317 -11.14 21.83 -26.76
C GLY A 317 -12.67 21.99 -26.64
N GLU A 318 -13.45 21.37 -27.52
CA GLU A 318 -14.93 21.52 -27.56
C GLU A 318 -15.68 20.64 -26.54
N THR A 319 -14.97 19.77 -25.83
CA THR A 319 -15.60 18.85 -24.88
C THR A 319 -15.69 19.49 -23.50
N PRO A 320 -16.89 19.58 -22.88
CA PRO A 320 -17.00 20.07 -21.52
C PRO A 320 -16.26 19.13 -20.55
N HIS A 321 -15.52 19.73 -19.64
CA HIS A 321 -14.80 19.07 -18.55
C HIS A 321 -15.60 19.10 -17.24
N LEU A 322 -16.34 20.20 -17.00
CA LEU A 322 -17.23 20.35 -15.86
C LEU A 322 -18.53 21.02 -16.30
N LYS A 323 -19.66 20.51 -15.81
CA LYS A 323 -20.96 21.18 -15.98
C LYS A 323 -21.69 21.25 -14.63
N LEU A 324 -21.93 22.47 -14.18
CA LEU A 324 -22.74 22.76 -13.01
C LEU A 324 -24.08 23.35 -13.46
N VAL A 325 -25.17 22.91 -12.85
CA VAL A 325 -26.51 23.46 -13.07
C VAL A 325 -27.02 24.04 -11.78
N LYS A 326 -27.57 25.26 -11.86
CA LYS A 326 -28.17 25.93 -10.70
C LYS A 326 -29.48 25.25 -10.33
N ASP A 327 -29.54 24.73 -9.12
CA ASP A 327 -30.76 24.16 -8.58
C ASP A 327 -31.78 25.27 -8.34
N LYS A 328 -33.01 25.09 -8.84
CA LYS A 328 -34.04 26.13 -8.85
C LYS A 328 -34.62 26.46 -7.48
N HIS A 329 -34.45 25.58 -6.49
CA HIS A 329 -35.07 25.73 -5.17
C HIS A 329 -34.06 26.22 -4.14
N SER A 330 -32.86 25.66 -4.14
CA SER A 330 -31.78 26.03 -3.22
C SER A 330 -30.93 27.19 -3.73
N GLY A 331 -30.94 27.47 -5.04
CA GLY A 331 -30.04 28.44 -5.67
C GLY A 331 -28.57 28.01 -5.72
N LEU A 332 -28.26 26.81 -5.22
CA LEU A 332 -26.92 26.23 -5.20
C LEU A 332 -26.56 25.57 -6.54
N TRP A 333 -25.27 25.46 -6.81
CA TRP A 333 -24.76 24.80 -8.02
C TRP A 333 -24.60 23.29 -7.77
N ARG A 334 -25.14 22.48 -8.68
CA ARG A 334 -25.00 21.02 -8.65
C ARG A 334 -24.26 20.53 -9.88
N GLU A 335 -23.26 19.69 -9.68
CA GLU A 335 -22.55 19.02 -10.78
C GLU A 335 -23.47 18.04 -11.52
N VAL A 336 -23.40 18.05 -12.85
CA VAL A 336 -24.11 17.12 -13.73
C VAL A 336 -23.09 16.27 -14.45
N LYS A 337 -23.22 14.94 -14.31
CA LYS A 337 -22.36 13.97 -15.01
C LYS A 337 -22.46 14.17 -16.52
N LEU A 338 -21.31 14.35 -17.15
CA LEU A 338 -21.19 14.51 -18.59
C LEU A 338 -21.16 13.12 -19.26
N THR A 339 -22.12 12.86 -20.15
CA THR A 339 -22.15 11.64 -20.97
C THR A 339 -21.56 11.94 -22.34
N HIS A 340 -20.36 11.43 -22.60
CA HIS A 340 -19.77 11.53 -23.94
C HIS A 340 -20.49 10.59 -24.90
N LYS A 341 -21.07 11.13 -25.99
CA LYS A 341 -21.57 10.31 -27.09
C LYS A 341 -20.38 9.57 -27.71
N ARG A 342 -20.38 8.23 -27.66
CA ARG A 342 -19.44 7.41 -28.43
C ARG A 342 -19.56 7.78 -29.92
N LYS A 343 -18.46 8.19 -30.56
CA LYS A 343 -18.39 8.37 -32.01
C LYS A 343 -18.79 7.03 -32.66
N LYS A 344 -19.87 7.01 -33.43
CA LYS A 344 -20.11 5.94 -34.41
C LYS A 344 -19.00 6.05 -35.44
N VAL A 345 -18.10 5.08 -35.46
CA VAL A 345 -17.15 4.89 -36.56
C VAL A 345 -18.00 4.57 -37.79
N LYS A 346 -17.86 5.40 -38.82
CA LYS A 346 -18.39 5.13 -40.16
C LYS A 346 -17.33 4.40 -40.97
#